data_AF-A0A016V5J5-F1
#
_entry.id   AF-A0A016V5J5-F1
#
_cell.length_a   1.000
_cell.length_b   1.000
_cell.length_c   1.000
_cell.angle_alpha   90.00
_cell.angle_beta   90.00
_cell.angle_gamma   90.00
#
_symmetry.space_group_name_H-M   'P 1'
#
loop_
_entity.id
_entity.type
_entity.pdbx_description
1 polymer ?
#
loop_
_entity_poly.entity_id
_entity_poly.type
_entity_poly.pdbx_seq_one_letter_code
_entity_poly.pdbx_strand_id
1 'polypeptide(L)'
;MLVAYLVQALLLYDVAISFATSSGLEKKTFSDEWRNVVLKFHNERRRRLAKGMQPTAGGKLMPYAKDMHELVSDFLGHRVRKC
;
A
#
# COMPACT_ATOMS: atom_id res chain seq x y z
N MET A 1 -23.33 45.01 7.61
CA MET A 1 -22.67 44.57 8.86
C MET A 1 -23.15 43.20 9.33
N LEU A 2 -24.45 43.00 9.58
CA LEU A 2 -25.00 41.71 10.05
C LEU A 2 -24.78 40.54 9.06
N VAL A 3 -25.07 40.76 7.76
CA VAL A 3 -24.89 39.74 6.71
C VAL A 3 -23.42 39.30 6.58
N ALA A 4 -22.48 40.23 6.70
CA ALA A 4 -21.05 39.91 6.65
C ALA A 4 -20.60 39.05 7.85
N TYR A 5 -21.15 39.30 9.05
CA TYR A 5 -20.90 38.48 10.23
C TYR A 5 -21.47 37.06 10.09
N LEU A 6 -22.65 36.92 9.48
CA LEU A 6 -23.25 35.61 9.20
C LEU A 6 -22.43 34.81 8.19
N VAL A 7 -21.94 35.45 7.13
CA VAL A 7 -21.06 34.83 6.14
C VAL A 7 -19.73 34.42 6.78
N GLN A 8 -19.13 35.28 7.60
CA GLN A 8 -17.89 34.97 8.32
C GLN A 8 -18.06 33.79 9.29
N ALA A 9 -19.17 33.72 10.02
CA ALA A 9 -19.46 32.62 10.93
C ALA A 9 -19.64 31.28 10.20
N LEU A 10 -20.30 31.29 9.04
CA LEU A 10 -20.50 30.10 8.21
C LEU A 10 -19.16 29.57 7.67
N LEU A 11 -18.30 30.46 7.15
CA LEU A 11 -16.98 30.10 6.65
C LEU A 11 -16.09 29.49 7.75
N LEU A 12 -16.14 30.03 8.97
CA LEU A 12 -15.38 29.47 10.10
C LEU A 12 -15.87 28.08 10.50
N TYR A 13 -17.18 27.83 10.40
CA TYR A 13 -17.77 26.52 10.69
C TYR A 13 -17.34 25.46 9.66
N ASP A 14 -17.39 25.79 8.38
CA ASP A 14 -16.99 24.89 7.29
C ASP A 14 -15.51 24.52 7.35
N VAL A 15 -14.64 25.49 7.68
CA VAL A 15 -13.20 25.26 7.88
C VAL A 15 -12.95 24.34 9.09
N ALA A 16 -13.66 24.53 10.20
CA ALA A 16 -13.53 23.69 11.39
C ALA A 16 -13.95 22.23 11.13
N ILE A 17 -15.06 22.01 10.41
CA ILE A 17 -15.52 20.67 10.03
C ILE A 17 -14.54 19.99 9.07
N SER A 18 -14.03 20.73 8.08
CA SER A 18 -13.05 20.21 7.11
C SER A 18 -11.76 19.76 7.80
N PHE A 19 -11.29 20.51 8.80
CA PHE A 19 -10.11 20.15 9.58
C PHE A 19 -10.35 18.90 10.44
N ALA A 20 -11.48 18.82 11.15
CA ALA A 20 -11.81 17.69 12.03
C ALA A 20 -12.04 16.37 11.26
N THR A 21 -12.59 16.44 10.05
CA THR A 21 -12.80 15.25 9.20
C THR A 21 -11.52 14.78 8.51
N SER A 22 -10.57 15.69 8.22
CA SER A 22 -9.27 15.33 7.63
C SER A 22 -8.34 14.55 8.58
N SER A 23 -8.54 14.69 9.89
CA SER A 23 -7.88 13.85 10.92
C SER A 23 -8.50 12.46 11.07
N GLY A 24 -9.66 12.21 10.45
CA GLY A 24 -10.42 10.97 10.51
C GLY A 24 -10.00 9.92 9.48
N LEU A 25 -8.88 10.09 8.78
CA LEU A 25 -8.22 8.96 8.13
C LEU A 25 -7.59 8.12 9.25
N GLU A 26 -8.44 7.38 9.96
CA GLU A 26 -8.04 6.19 10.67
C GLU A 26 -7.34 5.35 9.60
N LYS A 27 -6.01 5.46 9.54
CA LYS A 27 -5.21 4.60 8.70
C LYS A 27 -5.59 3.23 9.22
N LYS A 28 -6.44 2.50 8.48
CA LYS A 28 -6.65 1.08 8.70
C LYS A 28 -5.28 0.46 8.48
N THR A 29 -4.48 0.50 9.53
CA THR A 29 -3.19 -0.14 9.59
C THR A 29 -3.54 -1.60 9.58
N PHE A 30 -3.50 -2.20 8.40
CA PHE A 30 -3.52 -3.64 8.29
C PHE A 30 -2.53 -4.20 9.30
N SER A 31 -2.95 -5.20 10.08
CA SER A 31 -2.06 -5.78 11.09
C SER A 31 -0.76 -6.25 10.44
N ASP A 32 0.32 -6.26 11.20
CA ASP A 32 1.61 -6.72 10.69
C ASP A 32 1.54 -8.18 10.20
N GLU A 33 0.59 -8.97 10.74
CA GLU A 33 0.30 -10.31 10.24
C GLU A 33 -0.22 -10.30 8.79
N TRP A 34 -1.20 -9.44 8.47
CA TRP A 34 -1.68 -9.32 7.08
C TRP A 34 -0.56 -8.88 6.14
N ARG A 35 0.27 -7.93 6.58
CA ARG A 35 1.42 -7.46 5.79
C ARG A 35 2.39 -8.61 5.51
N ASN A 36 2.65 -9.45 6.50
CA ASN A 36 3.50 -10.65 6.36
C ASN A 36 2.89 -11.69 5.41
N VAL A 37 1.57 -11.91 5.47
CA VAL A 37 0.87 -12.82 4.56
C VAL A 37 1.00 -12.35 3.11
N VAL A 38 0.73 -11.08 2.84
CA VAL A 38 0.85 -10.48 1.51
C VAL A 38 2.30 -10.54 1.02
N LEU A 39 3.26 -10.19 1.87
CA LEU A 39 4.69 -10.22 1.53
C LEU A 39 5.14 -11.65 1.15
N LYS A 40 4.74 -12.65 1.94
CA LYS A 40 5.02 -14.07 1.67
C LYS A 40 4.41 -14.52 0.34
N PHE A 41 3.13 -14.19 0.11
CA PHE A 41 2.41 -14.53 -1.10
C PHE A 41 3.09 -14.00 -2.38
N HIS A 42 3.58 -12.75 -2.34
CA HIS A 42 4.30 -12.16 -3.47
C HIS A 42 5.68 -12.79 -3.65
N ASN A 43 6.44 -12.97 -2.57
CA ASN A 43 7.77 -13.56 -2.67
C ASN A 43 7.73 -15.01 -3.18
N GLU A 44 6.75 -15.82 -2.78
CA GLU A 44 6.57 -17.17 -3.33
C GLU A 44 6.33 -17.18 -4.85
N ARG A 45 5.57 -16.21 -5.38
CA ARG A 45 5.38 -16.05 -6.82
C ARG A 45 6.64 -15.58 -7.51
N ARG A 46 7.37 -14.62 -6.92
CA ARG A 46 8.65 -14.15 -7.46
C ARG A 46 9.67 -15.29 -7.55
N ARG A 47 9.72 -16.19 -6.56
CA ARG A 47 10.55 -17.41 -6.61
C ARG A 47 10.13 -18.37 -7.71
N ARG A 48 8.82 -18.61 -7.89
CA ARG A 48 8.33 -19.45 -9.00
C ARG A 48 8.68 -18.86 -10.36
N LEU A 49 8.55 -17.54 -10.50
CA LEU A 49 8.91 -16.82 -11.71
C LEU A 49 10.43 -16.84 -11.96
N ALA A 50 11.25 -16.65 -10.93
CA ALA A 50 12.71 -16.73 -11.02
C ALA A 50 13.19 -18.08 -11.58
N LYS A 51 12.46 -19.16 -11.27
CA LYS A 51 12.69 -20.52 -11.77
C LYS A 51 12.05 -20.81 -13.13
N GLY A 52 11.34 -19.85 -13.73
CA GLY A 52 10.62 -20.04 -15.01
C GLY A 52 9.41 -20.98 -14.91
N MET A 53 8.84 -21.16 -13.72
CA MET A 53 7.72 -22.09 -13.49
C MET A 53 6.36 -21.39 -13.38
N GLN A 54 6.32 -20.07 -13.57
CA GLN A 54 5.09 -19.28 -13.42
C GLN A 54 4.28 -19.32 -14.73
N PRO A 55 3.05 -19.87 -14.75
CA PRO A 55 2.22 -19.89 -15.95
C PRO A 55 1.61 -18.51 -16.23
N THR A 56 1.38 -18.22 -17.51
CA THR A 56 0.59 -17.09 -18.03
C THR A 56 -0.86 -17.50 -18.28
N ALA A 57 -1.73 -16.51 -18.50
CA ALA A 57 -3.00 -16.76 -19.17
C ALA A 57 -2.68 -17.39 -20.55
N GLY A 58 -3.17 -18.60 -20.80
CA GLY A 58 -2.82 -19.41 -21.97
C GLY A 58 -1.85 -20.58 -21.69
N GLY A 59 -1.44 -20.81 -20.45
CA GLY A 59 -0.70 -22.02 -20.03
C GLY A 59 0.78 -22.05 -20.38
N LYS A 60 1.28 -21.07 -21.15
CA LYS A 60 2.71 -20.88 -21.40
C LYS A 60 3.42 -20.44 -20.12
N LEU A 61 4.65 -20.93 -19.90
CA LEU A 61 5.46 -20.48 -18.78
C LEU A 61 6.12 -19.12 -19.09
N MET A 62 6.15 -18.25 -18.09
CA MET A 62 6.91 -17.00 -18.14
C MET A 62 8.42 -17.30 -18.20
N PRO A 63 9.21 -16.44 -18.86
CA PRO A 63 10.67 -16.55 -18.83
C PRO A 63 11.22 -16.51 -17.40
N TYR A 64 12.28 -17.27 -17.16
CA TYR A 64 13.00 -17.24 -15.88
C TYR A 64 13.68 -15.87 -15.68
N ALA A 65 13.86 -15.46 -14.42
CA ALA A 65 14.47 -14.19 -14.07
C ALA A 65 15.76 -14.41 -13.27
N LYS A 66 16.90 -14.06 -13.87
CA LYS A 66 18.24 -14.30 -13.32
C LYS A 66 18.54 -13.52 -12.03
N ASP A 67 18.01 -12.32 -11.92
CA ASP A 67 18.28 -11.39 -10.81
C ASP A 67 16.98 -10.92 -10.13
N MET A 68 16.06 -11.86 -9.90
CA MET A 68 14.83 -11.60 -9.13
C MET A 68 15.17 -11.55 -7.64
N HIS A 69 14.75 -10.48 -6.97
CA HIS A 69 15.04 -10.25 -5.55
C HIS A 69 13.77 -10.32 -4.70
N GLU A 70 13.89 -10.70 -3.43
CA GLU A 70 12.77 -10.69 -2.47
C GLU A 70 12.32 -9.26 -2.20
N LEU A 71 11.01 -9.08 -2.09
CA LEU A 71 10.43 -7.87 -1.50
C LEU A 71 10.70 -7.88 0.00
N VAL A 72 11.03 -6.71 0.52
CA VAL A 72 11.14 -6.44 1.96
C VAL A 72 10.15 -5.33 2.30
N SER A 73 9.59 -5.36 3.51
CA SER A 73 8.76 -4.25 3.99
C SER A 73 9.66 -3.04 4.27
N ASP A 74 9.25 -1.85 3.85
CA ASP A 74 10.05 -0.62 3.99
C ASP A 74 10.38 -0.30 5.46
N PHE A 75 9.49 -0.67 6.40
CA PHE A 75 9.70 -0.50 7.84
C PHE A 75 10.82 -1.37 8.41
N LEU A 76 11.14 -2.45 7.72
CA LEU A 76 12.01 -3.49 8.23
C LEU A 76 13.47 -3.22 7.84
N GLY A 77 13.77 -2.57 6.71
CA GLY A 77 15.14 -2.12 6.42
C GLY A 77 16.17 -3.26 6.50
N HIS A 78 16.01 -4.28 5.66
CA HIS A 78 16.86 -5.48 5.67
C HIS A 78 17.56 -5.70 4.33
N ARG A 79 18.66 -6.47 4.39
CA ARG A 79 19.37 -7.03 3.24
C ARG A 79 18.40 -7.77 2.31
N VAL A 80 18.32 -7.30 1.07
CA VAL A 80 17.55 -7.93 0.00
C VAL A 80 18.23 -9.25 -0.42
N ARG A 81 17.47 -10.35 -0.43
CA ARG A 81 17.94 -11.67 -0.88
C ARG A 81 17.50 -11.96 -2.32
N LYS A 82 18.21 -12.82 -3.03
CA LYS A 82 17.76 -13.36 -4.32
C LYS A 82 16.66 -14.40 -4.13
N CYS A 83 15.71 -14.42 -5.06
CA CYS A 83 14.56 -15.35 -5.11
C CYS A 83 14.94 -16.72 -5.65
#